data_AF-A7LCV7-F1
#
_entry.id   AF-A7LCV7-F1
#
_cell.length_a   1.000
_cell.length_b   1.000
_cell.length_c   1.000
_cell.angle_alpha   90.00
_cell.angle_beta   90.00
_cell.angle_gamma   90.00
#
_symmetry.space_group_name_H-M   'P 1'
#
loop_
_entity.id
_entity.type
_entity.pdbx_description
1 polymer ?
#
loop_
_entity_poly.entity_id
_entity_poly.type
_entity_poly.pdbx_seq_one_letter_code
_entity_poly.pdbx_strand_id
1 'polypeptide(L)'
;VWAKGGEGGVELAKEVVRLCEQPHSLNYVYSLESTIEEKLSLIVIRIYRGADVELTAGAKKQAQQLTEQGFSQYPICMAKTQY
;
A
#
# COMPACT_ATOMS: atom_id res chain seq x y z
N VAL A 1 -11.86 23.68 -7.64
CA VAL A 1 -11.09 24.60 -6.76
C VAL A 1 -10.18 25.58 -7.51
N TRP A 2 -9.41 25.16 -8.53
CA TRP A 2 -8.41 26.03 -9.18
C TRP A 2 -8.95 27.39 -9.69
N ALA A 3 -10.04 27.41 -10.47
CA ALA A 3 -10.58 28.66 -11.06
C ALA A 3 -11.54 29.45 -10.15
N LYS A 4 -12.11 28.84 -9.11
CA LYS A 4 -13.18 29.42 -8.27
C LYS A 4 -12.87 29.37 -6.76
N GLY A 5 -11.62 29.13 -6.39
CA GLY A 5 -11.24 28.90 -5.00
C GLY A 5 -12.10 27.83 -4.31
N GLY A 6 -12.49 28.09 -3.06
CA GLY A 6 -13.31 27.18 -2.26
C GLY A 6 -14.71 26.90 -2.83
N GLU A 7 -15.33 27.87 -3.51
CA GLU A 7 -16.67 27.71 -4.11
C GLU A 7 -16.68 26.54 -5.10
N GLY A 8 -15.64 26.44 -5.94
CA GLY A 8 -15.46 25.34 -6.89
C GLY A 8 -15.09 23.99 -6.27
N GLY A 9 -15.15 23.83 -4.95
CA GLY A 9 -14.93 22.58 -4.23
C GLY A 9 -16.10 22.15 -3.35
N VAL A 10 -17.16 22.95 -3.25
CA VAL A 10 -18.28 22.71 -2.31
C VAL A 10 -18.94 21.34 -2.54
N GLU A 11 -19.15 20.94 -3.80
CA GLU A 11 -19.77 19.64 -4.10
C GLU A 11 -18.87 18.46 -3.71
N LEU A 12 -17.56 18.56 -3.93
CA LEU A 12 -16.60 17.58 -3.43
C LEU A 12 -16.60 17.53 -1.90
N ALA A 13 -16.65 18.68 -1.24
CA ALA A 13 -16.65 18.77 0.22
C ALA A 13 -17.90 18.11 0.83
N LYS A 14 -19.09 18.37 0.27
CA LYS A 14 -20.34 17.71 0.68
C LYS A 14 -20.25 16.19 0.53
N GLU A 15 -19.71 15.71 -0.58
CA GLU A 15 -19.56 14.28 -0.83
C GLU A 15 -18.57 13.62 0.14
N VAL A 16 -17.45 14.29 0.46
CA VAL A 16 -16.49 13.80 1.46
C VAL A 16 -17.15 13.70 2.84
N VAL A 17 -17.87 14.74 3.28
CA VAL A 17 -18.61 14.71 4.56
C VAL A 17 -19.61 13.56 4.58
N ARG A 18 -20.39 13.40 3.50
CA ARG A 18 -21.36 12.32 3.36
C ARG A 18 -20.70 10.93 3.48
N LEU A 19 -19.53 10.73 2.87
CA LEU A 19 -18.77 9.48 2.96
C LEU A 19 -18.19 9.24 4.36
N CYS A 20 -17.75 10.28 5.07
CA CYS A 20 -17.28 10.18 6.46
C CYS A 20 -18.37 9.72 7.44
N GLU A 21 -19.64 9.94 7.11
CA GLU A 21 -20.79 9.50 7.91
C GLU A 21 -21.21 8.06 7.61
N GLN A 22 -20.65 7.41 6.59
CA GLN A 22 -20.98 6.02 6.24
C GLN A 22 -20.16 5.01 7.05
N PRO A 23 -20.73 3.81 7.34
CA PRO A 23 -19.95 2.71 7.89
C PRO A 23 -18.81 2.32 6.94
N HIS A 24 -17.61 2.13 7.47
CA HIS A 24 -16.47 1.63 6.71
C HIS A 24 -15.69 0.57 7.49
N SER A 25 -14.97 -0.29 6.78
CA SER A 25 -13.97 -1.18 7.38
C SER A 25 -12.61 -0.93 6.72
N LEU A 26 -11.61 -0.65 7.56
CA LEU A 26 -10.23 -0.54 7.10
C LEU A 26 -9.64 -1.95 6.99
N ASN A 27 -9.21 -2.32 5.78
CA ASN A 27 -8.55 -3.58 5.52
C ASN A 27 -7.19 -3.31 4.91
N TYR A 28 -6.13 -3.85 5.50
CA TYR A 28 -4.79 -3.77 4.94
C TYR A 28 -4.60 -4.80 3.83
N VAL A 29 -3.66 -4.51 2.93
CA VAL A 29 -3.36 -5.37 1.76
C VAL A 29 -2.76 -6.72 2.17
N TYR A 30 -2.10 -6.75 3.33
CA TYR A 30 -1.42 -7.91 3.90
C TYR A 30 -1.43 -7.83 5.43
N SER A 31 -1.11 -8.96 6.08
CA SER A 31 -0.86 -9.03 7.53
C SER A 31 0.60 -8.68 7.84
N LEU A 32 0.87 -8.08 9.01
CA LEU A 32 2.24 -7.87 9.47
C LEU A 32 2.96 -9.19 9.77
N GLU A 33 2.22 -10.27 10.05
CA GLU A 33 2.77 -11.61 10.26
C GLU A 33 3.16 -12.34 8.96
N SER A 34 2.82 -11.79 7.79
CA SER A 34 3.24 -12.36 6.50
C SER A 34 4.74 -12.24 6.29
N THR A 35 5.31 -13.14 5.48
CA THR A 35 6.71 -13.04 5.06
C THR A 35 6.97 -11.78 4.23
N ILE A 36 8.23 -11.34 4.13
CA ILE A 36 8.61 -10.19 3.30
C ILE A 36 8.18 -10.43 1.84
N GLU A 37 8.39 -11.65 1.34
CA GLU A 37 8.03 -12.12 0.01
C GLU A 37 6.51 -12.06 -0.24
N GLU A 38 5.70 -12.56 0.70
CA GLU A 38 4.24 -12.51 0.61
C GLU A 38 3.72 -11.07 0.61
N LYS A 39 4.29 -10.20 1.46
CA LYS A 39 3.94 -8.77 1.51
C LYS A 39 4.20 -8.11 0.17
N LEU A 40 5.38 -8.36 -0.43
CA LEU A 40 5.73 -7.85 -1.76
C LEU A 40 4.75 -8.35 -2.83
N SER A 41 4.46 -9.65 -2.85
CA SER A 41 3.54 -10.27 -3.81
C SER A 41 2.13 -9.67 -3.70
N LEU A 42 1.60 -9.53 -2.48
CA LEU A 42 0.27 -8.96 -2.24
C LEU A 42 0.16 -7.50 -2.70
N ILE A 43 1.20 -6.69 -2.51
CA ILE A 43 1.22 -5.32 -3.03
C ILE A 43 1.20 -5.33 -4.57
N VAL A 44 2.09 -6.11 -5.19
CA VAL A 44 2.22 -6.17 -6.65
C VAL A 44 0.92 -6.63 -7.31
N ILE A 45 0.31 -7.70 -6.81
CA ILE A 45 -0.89 -8.29 -7.40
C ILE A 45 -2.13 -7.44 -7.12
N ARG A 46 -2.35 -7.01 -5.87
CA ARG A 46 -3.62 -6.36 -5.48
C ARG A 46 -3.65 -4.87 -5.80
N ILE A 47 -2.50 -4.19 -5.72
CA ILE A 47 -2.42 -2.73 -5.89
C ILE A 47 -1.87 -2.36 -7.26
N TYR A 48 -0.73 -2.93 -7.66
CA TYR A 48 -0.09 -2.58 -8.94
C TYR A 48 -0.62 -3.40 -10.12
N ARG A 49 -1.46 -4.41 -9.87
CA ARG A 49 -2.01 -5.31 -10.91
C ARG A 49 -0.93 -6.01 -11.73
N GLY A 50 0.22 -6.26 -11.13
CA GLY A 50 1.27 -7.11 -11.70
C GLY A 50 0.91 -8.59 -11.60
N ALA A 51 1.55 -9.43 -12.40
CA ALA A 51 1.32 -10.87 -12.39
C ALA A 51 2.05 -11.57 -11.24
N ASP A 52 3.31 -11.17 -10.96
CA ASP A 52 4.15 -11.79 -9.94
C ASP A 52 5.29 -10.85 -9.50
N VAL A 53 6.03 -11.24 -8.45
CA VAL A 53 7.25 -10.60 -7.97
C VAL A 53 8.45 -11.54 -8.09
N GLU A 54 9.52 -11.06 -8.71
CA GLU A 54 10.79 -11.78 -8.78
C GLU A 54 11.85 -11.10 -7.91
N LEU A 55 12.41 -11.86 -6.98
CA LEU A 55 13.52 -11.42 -6.14
C LEU A 55 14.84 -11.96 -6.67
N THR A 56 15.80 -11.05 -6.87
CA THR A 56 17.19 -11.42 -7.16
C THR A 56 17.77 -12.23 -5.99
N ALA A 57 18.84 -12.99 -6.25
CA ALA A 57 19.50 -13.79 -5.21
C ALA A 57 19.97 -12.94 -4.00
N GLY A 58 20.47 -11.72 -4.26
CA GLY A 58 20.85 -10.78 -3.21
C GLY A 58 19.66 -10.32 -2.36
N ALA A 59 18.53 -10.01 -3.00
CA ALA A 59 17.31 -9.60 -2.31
C ALA A 59 16.72 -10.72 -1.46
N LYS A 60 16.71 -11.98 -1.96
CA LYS A 60 16.29 -13.16 -1.17
C LYS A 60 17.14 -13.33 0.08
N LYS A 61 18.47 -13.21 -0.06
CA LYS A 61 19.40 -13.30 1.08
C LYS A 61 19.14 -12.20 2.11
N GLN A 62 18.89 -10.97 1.67
CA GLN A 62 18.59 -9.86 2.57
C GLN A 62 17.23 -10.03 3.27
N ALA A 63 16.20 -10.50 2.56
CA ALA A 63 14.89 -10.79 3.15
C ALA A 63 15.00 -11.85 4.26
N GLN A 64 15.79 -12.91 4.03
CA GLN A 64 16.09 -13.91 5.06
C GLN A 64 16.80 -13.29 6.27
N GLN A 65 17.87 -12.51 6.05
CA GLN A 65 18.60 -11.85 7.14
C GLN A 65 17.71 -10.92 7.97
N LEU A 66 16.86 -10.13 7.33
CA LEU A 66 15.91 -9.25 8.01
C LEU A 66 14.90 -10.05 8.83
N THR A 67 14.46 -11.20 8.31
CA THR A 67 13.57 -12.12 9.03
C THR A 67 14.24 -12.68 10.28
N GLU A 68 15.48 -13.15 10.16
CA GLU A 68 16.28 -13.67 11.29
C GLU A 68 16.56 -12.60 12.36
N GLN A 69 16.68 -11.33 11.95
CA GLN A 69 16.85 -10.18 12.85
C GLN A 69 15.53 -9.71 13.49
N GLY A 70 14.39 -10.31 13.17
CA GLY A 70 13.08 -9.94 13.70
C GLY A 70 12.43 -8.73 12.99
N PHE A 71 12.95 -8.32 11.84
CA PHE A 71 12.42 -7.20 11.06
C PHE A 71 11.35 -7.62 10.04
N SER A 72 11.01 -8.92 9.95
CA SER A 72 9.97 -9.39 9.02
C SER A 72 8.60 -8.79 9.31
N GLN A 73 8.29 -8.39 10.56
CA GLN A 73 6.99 -7.85 10.95
C GLN A 73 6.76 -6.39 10.55
N TYR A 74 7.79 -5.69 10.07
CA TYR A 74 7.64 -4.30 9.62
C TYR A 74 6.86 -4.21 8.30
N PRO A 75 6.19 -3.07 8.03
CA PRO A 75 5.53 -2.83 6.74
C PRO A 75 6.57 -2.59 5.62
N ILE A 76 6.15 -2.81 4.38
CA ILE A 76 6.98 -2.62 3.19
C ILE A 76 6.77 -1.23 2.60
N CYS A 77 7.88 -0.53 2.32
CA CYS A 77 7.91 0.67 1.49
C CYS A 77 8.39 0.31 0.09
N MET A 78 7.53 0.46 -0.93
CA MET A 78 7.87 0.15 -2.32
C MET A 78 8.56 1.33 -3.01
N ALA A 79 9.85 1.20 -3.30
CA ALA A 79 10.58 2.15 -4.12
C ALA A 79 10.44 1.78 -5.62
N LYS A 80 9.61 2.52 -6.37
CA LYS A 80 9.41 2.36 -7.82
C LYS A 80 9.05 3.68 -8.49
N THR A 81 9.04 3.70 -9.84
CA THR A 81 8.46 4.81 -10.63
C THR A 81 7.00 5.08 -10.25
N GLN A 82 6.59 6.35 -10.20
CA GLN A 82 5.20 6.77 -10.03
C GLN A 82 4.39 6.82 -11.34
N TYR A 83 5.10 6.85 -12.46
CA TYR A 83 4.56 6.69 -13.82
C TYR A 83 4.65 5.23 -14.27
#